data_AF-A0A7W1L5D5-F1
#
_entry.id   AF-A0A7W1L5D5-F1
#
_cell.length_a   1.000
_cell.length_b   1.000
_cell.length_c   1.000
_cell.angle_alpha   90.00
_cell.angle_beta   90.00
_cell.angle_gamma   90.00
#
_symmetry.space_group_name_H-M   'P 1'
#
loop_
_entity.id
_entity.type
_entity.pdbx_description
1 polymer ?
#
loop_
_entity_poly.entity_id
_entity_poly.type
_entity_poly.pdbx_seq_one_letter_code
_entity_poly.pdbx_strand_id
1 'polypeptide(L)'
;MELFSTDFLSALVAIIIIDLVLAGDNAIVIALAARSLPAHLRRRAIIWGTFGAIAVRTAMTLIVVWLLKVPGLLAVGGVLLIWIAYKLIIDNEGDEK
;
A
#
# COMPACT_ATOMS: atom_id res chain seq x y z
N MET A 1 24.31 -7.20 -15.80
CA MET A 1 23.14 -7.82 -16.46
C MET A 1 22.38 -8.63 -15.42
N GLU A 2 21.72 -7.97 -14.47
CA GLU A 2 20.96 -8.65 -13.38
C GLU A 2 19.45 -8.39 -13.42
N LEU A 3 18.97 -7.55 -14.36
CA LEU A 3 17.56 -7.20 -14.52
C LEU A 3 16.67 -8.36 -15.03
N PHE A 4 17.27 -9.50 -15.39
CA PHE A 4 16.58 -10.71 -15.83
C PHE A 4 17.02 -11.94 -15.03
N SER A 5 17.66 -11.76 -13.87
CA SER A 5 17.99 -12.89 -13.00
C SER A 5 16.72 -13.47 -12.37
N THR A 6 16.75 -14.76 -12.02
CA THR A 6 15.65 -15.43 -11.33
C THR A 6 15.34 -14.78 -9.99
N ASP A 7 16.36 -14.29 -9.29
CA ASP A 7 16.20 -13.56 -8.01
C ASP A 7 15.49 -12.22 -8.21
N PHE A 8 15.84 -11.46 -9.26
CA PHE A 8 15.16 -10.21 -9.58
C PHE A 8 13.70 -10.44 -9.96
N LEU A 9 13.44 -11.41 -10.85
CA LEU A 9 12.08 -11.72 -11.28
C LEU A 9 11.21 -12.23 -10.13
N SER A 10 11.74 -13.09 -9.26
CA SER A 10 11.01 -13.60 -8.10
C SER A 10 10.71 -12.49 -7.08
N ALA A 11 11.68 -11.61 -6.78
CA ALA A 11 11.46 -10.46 -5.93
C ALA A 11 10.44 -9.47 -6.52
N LEU A 12 10.52 -9.21 -7.84
CA LEU A 12 9.57 -8.34 -8.54
C LEU A 12 8.15 -8.91 -8.48
N VAL A 13 7.98 -10.21 -8.74
CA VAL A 13 6.67 -10.88 -8.65
C VAL A 13 6.13 -10.83 -7.22
N ALA A 14 6.97 -11.06 -6.21
CA ALA A 14 6.56 -10.96 -4.81
C ALA A 14 6.06 -9.54 -4.47
N ILE A 15 6.79 -8.50 -4.88
CA ILE A 15 6.38 -7.10 -4.68
C ILE A 15 5.04 -6.83 -5.39
N ILE A 16 4.88 -7.25 -6.65
CA ILE A 16 3.63 -7.07 -7.40
C ILE A 16 2.45 -7.72 -6.68
N ILE A 17 2.62 -8.96 -6.20
CA ILE A 17 1.56 -9.68 -5.47
C ILE A 17 1.21 -8.96 -4.17
N ILE A 18 2.21 -8.59 -3.36
CA ILE A 18 2.00 -7.89 -2.09
C ILE A 18 1.29 -6.54 -2.34
N ASP A 19 1.76 -5.77 -3.32
CA ASP A 19 1.16 -4.48 -3.65
C ASP A 19 -0.27 -4.61 -4.16
N LEU A 20 -0.58 -5.66 -4.93
CA LEU A 20 -1.94 -5.93 -5.42
C LEU A 20 -2.89 -6.30 -4.26
N VAL A 21 -2.44 -7.14 -3.32
CA VAL A 21 -3.20 -7.49 -2.12
C VAL A 21 -3.47 -6.24 -1.27
N LEU A 22 -2.44 -5.42 -1.02
CA LEU A 22 -2.57 -4.16 -0.27
C LEU A 22 -3.21 -3.01 -1.06
N ALA A 23 -3.42 -3.13 -2.38
CA ALA A 23 -4.03 -2.08 -3.18
C ALA A 23 -5.56 -2.07 -3.04
N GLY A 24 -6.17 -3.16 -2.56
CA GLY A 24 -7.62 -3.28 -2.39
C GLY A 24 -8.21 -2.11 -1.60
N ASP A 25 -7.66 -1.86 -0.42
CA ASP A 25 -8.16 -0.81 0.49
C ASP A 25 -8.03 0.59 -0.14
N ASN A 26 -6.90 0.87 -0.77
CA ASN A 26 -6.63 2.15 -1.42
C ASN A 26 -7.51 2.40 -2.65
N ALA A 27 -7.78 1.35 -3.45
CA ALA A 27 -8.67 1.43 -4.60
C ALA A 27 -10.13 1.66 -4.17
N ILE A 28 -10.57 1.03 -3.07
CA ILE A 28 -11.91 1.21 -2.51
C ILE A 28 -12.10 2.66 -2.04
N VAL A 29 -11.13 3.25 -1.33
CA VAL A 29 -11.21 4.66 -0.89
C VAL A 29 -11.29 5.62 -2.07
N ILE A 30 -10.49 5.42 -3.12
CA ILE A 30 -10.55 6.23 -4.35
C ILE A 30 -11.92 6.10 -5.02
N ALA A 31 -12.45 4.89 -5.12
CA ALA A 31 -13.76 4.63 -5.72
C ALA A 31 -14.90 5.27 -4.91
N LEU A 32 -14.85 5.17 -3.57
CA LEU A 32 -15.83 5.78 -2.67
C LEU A 32 -15.78 7.31 -2.75
N ALA A 33 -14.59 7.90 -2.75
CA ALA A 33 -14.41 9.35 -2.89
C ALA A 33 -14.87 9.85 -4.28
N ALA A 34 -14.66 9.06 -5.33
CA ALA A 34 -15.08 9.42 -6.68
C ALA A 34 -16.58 9.19 -6.94
N ARG A 35 -17.28 8.39 -6.12
CA ARG A 35 -18.69 8.02 -6.35
C ARG A 35 -19.65 9.22 -6.30
N SER A 36 -19.31 10.25 -5.53
CA SER A 36 -20.09 11.47 -5.32
C SER A 36 -19.88 12.51 -6.43
N LEU A 37 -19.01 12.25 -7.40
CA LEU A 37 -18.72 13.17 -8.50
C LEU A 37 -19.61 12.91 -9.73
N PRO A 38 -19.97 13.97 -10.49
CA PRO A 38 -20.63 13.84 -11.79
C PRO A 38 -19.89 12.87 -12.72
N ALA A 39 -20.61 12.13 -13.56
CA ALA A 39 -20.04 11.06 -14.39
C ALA A 39 -18.83 11.50 -15.26
N HIS A 40 -18.82 12.76 -15.71
CA HIS A 40 -17.73 13.34 -16.49
C HIS A 40 -16.46 13.64 -15.68
N LEU A 41 -16.59 13.93 -14.38
CA LEU A 41 -15.46 14.16 -13.46
C LEU A 41 -14.98 12.88 -12.80
N ARG A 42 -15.87 11.90 -12.59
CA ARG A 42 -15.56 10.64 -11.89
C ARG A 42 -14.37 9.90 -12.52
N ARG A 43 -14.35 9.78 -13.85
CA ARG A 43 -13.24 9.12 -14.57
C ARG A 43 -11.93 9.87 -14.40
N ARG A 44 -11.97 11.20 -14.41
CA ARG A 44 -10.79 12.05 -14.21
C ARG A 44 -10.27 11.93 -12.78
N ALA A 45 -11.16 11.98 -11.79
CA ALA A 45 -10.82 11.80 -10.38
C ALA A 45 -10.18 10.43 -10.11
N ILE A 46 -10.72 9.35 -10.67
CA ILE A 46 -10.13 8.00 -10.54
C ILE A 46 -8.74 7.96 -11.20
N ILE A 47 -8.59 8.46 -12.42
CA ILE A 47 -7.29 8.41 -13.12
C ILE A 47 -6.22 9.19 -12.35
N TRP A 48 -6.52 10.44 -11.94
CA TRP A 48 -5.58 11.27 -11.18
C TRP A 48 -5.35 10.73 -9.77
N GLY A 49 -6.38 10.17 -9.13
CA GLY A 49 -6.27 9.52 -7.83
C GLY A 49 -5.38 8.28 -7.88
N THR A 50 -5.57 7.39 -8.85
CA THR A 50 -4.74 6.20 -9.05
C THR A 50 -3.30 6.56 -9.39
N PHE A 51 -3.07 7.51 -10.32
CA PHE A 51 -1.71 7.95 -10.65
C PHE A 51 -1.00 8.58 -9.46
N GLY A 52 -1.69 9.44 -8.71
CA GLY A 52 -1.18 10.05 -7.49
C GLY A 52 -0.87 9.02 -6.41
N ALA A 53 -1.78 8.07 -6.19
CA ALA A 53 -1.60 6.99 -5.22
C ALA A 53 -0.38 6.11 -5.57
N ILE A 54 -0.19 5.75 -6.85
CA ILE A 54 0.99 5.00 -7.30
C ILE A 54 2.26 5.83 -7.08
N ALA A 55 2.26 7.11 -7.49
CA ALA A 55 3.44 7.96 -7.36
C ALA A 55 3.87 8.13 -5.89
N VAL A 56 2.92 8.41 -4.99
CA VAL A 56 3.16 8.51 -3.55
C VAL A 56 3.63 7.17 -2.99
N ARG A 57 2.98 6.06 -3.37
CA ARG A 57 3.38 4.72 -2.92
C ARG A 57 4.80 4.38 -3.35
N THR A 58 5.15 4.58 -4.62
CA THR A 58 6.52 4.33 -5.11
C THR A 58 7.53 5.20 -4.39
N ALA A 59 7.25 6.49 -4.18
CA ALA A 59 8.12 7.37 -3.42
C ALA A 59 8.33 6.90 -1.97
N MET A 60 7.25 6.53 -1.28
CA MET A 60 7.33 5.99 0.08
C MET A 60 8.10 4.67 0.13
N THR A 61 7.87 3.74 -0.81
CA THR A 61 8.60 2.47 -0.88
C THR A 61 10.10 2.71 -1.05
N LEU A 62 10.50 3.65 -1.91
CA LEU A 62 11.92 4.00 -2.07
C LEU A 62 12.53 4.57 -0.78
N ILE A 63 11.79 5.44 -0.08
CA ILE A 63 12.20 5.99 1.23
C ILE A 63 12.34 4.86 2.26
N VAL A 64 11.37 3.94 2.33
CA VAL A 64 11.39 2.80 3.26
C VAL A 64 12.56 1.86 2.94
N VAL A 65 12.79 1.54 1.67
CA VAL A 65 13.94 0.70 1.25
C VAL A 65 15.26 1.34 1.69
N TRP A 66 15.37 2.67 1.60
CA TRP A 66 16.54 3.38 2.12
C TRP A 66 16.63 3.30 3.65
N LEU A 67 15.51 3.48 4.34
CA LEU A 67 15.43 3.42 5.81
C LEU A 67 15.73 2.02 6.37
N LEU A 68 15.34 0.96 5.65
CA LEU A 68 15.61 -0.45 6.01
C LEU A 68 17.09 -0.82 6.01
N LYS A 69 17.97 0.05 5.49
CA LYS A 69 19.42 -0.10 5.67
C LYS A 69 19.85 0.06 7.13
N VAL A 70 19.02 0.65 7.98
CA VAL A 70 19.27 0.77 9.42
C VAL A 70 19.05 -0.58 10.10
N PRO A 71 20.07 -1.15 10.77
CA PRO A 71 19.94 -2.45 11.42
C PRO A 71 18.92 -2.39 12.57
N GLY A 72 18.13 -3.45 12.73
CA GLY A 72 17.09 -3.55 13.76
C GLY A 72 15.78 -2.83 13.45
N LEU A 73 15.76 -1.91 12.48
CA LEU A 73 14.54 -1.18 12.11
C LEU A 73 13.44 -2.12 11.59
N LEU A 74 13.79 -3.10 10.75
CA LEU A 74 12.85 -4.09 10.24
C LEU A 74 12.16 -4.85 11.39
N ALA A 75 12.93 -5.24 12.42
CA ALA A 75 12.41 -5.98 13.55
C ALA A 75 11.44 -5.12 14.39
N VAL A 76 11.82 -3.88 14.68
CA VAL A 76 10.95 -2.92 15.39
C VAL A 76 9.69 -2.63 14.59
N GLY A 77 9.82 -2.41 13.28
CA GLY A 77 8.69 -2.20 12.38
C GLY A 77 7.74 -3.40 12.34
N GLY A 78 8.27 -4.62 12.29
CA GLY A 78 7.47 -5.85 12.34
C GLY A 78 6.68 -6.00 13.64
N VAL A 79 7.31 -5.74 14.80
CA VAL A 79 6.62 -5.76 16.10
C VAL A 79 5.52 -4.69 16.16
N LEU A 80 5.81 -3.49 15.66
CA LEU A 80 4.85 -2.40 15.60
C LEU A 80 3.65 -2.77 14.70
N LEU A 81 3.87 -3.41 13.56
CA LEU A 81 2.81 -3.85 12.67
C LEU A 81 1.91 -4.91 13.32
N ILE A 82 2.48 -5.87 14.04
CA ILE A 82 1.70 -6.87 14.80
C ILE A 82 0.83 -6.17 15.85
N TRP A 83 1.39 -5.19 16.57
CA TRP A 83 0.64 -4.41 17.55
C TRP A 83 -0.49 -3.59 16.92
N ILE A 84 -0.25 -2.92 15.80
CA ILE A 84 -1.29 -2.17 15.06
C ILE A 84 -2.39 -3.12 14.57
N ALA A 85 -2.03 -4.27 14.01
CA ALA A 85 -3.00 -5.26 13.54
C ALA A 85 -3.88 -5.78 14.69
N TYR A 86 -3.27 -6.11 15.83
CA TYR A 86 -4.01 -6.51 17.04
C TYR A 86 -4.94 -5.42 17.54
N LYS A 87 -4.45 -4.18 17.63
CA LYS A 87 -5.27 -3.04 18.05
C LYS A 87 -6.44 -2.79 17.10
N LEU A 88 -6.20 -2.86 15.79
CA LEU A 88 -7.24 -2.61 14.79
C LEU A 88 -8.35 -3.67 14.85
N ILE A 89 -8.03 -4.92 15.12
CA ILE A 89 -9.03 -5.99 15.29
C ILE A 89 -9.89 -5.71 16.53
N ILE A 90 -9.28 -5.36 17.67
CA ILE A 90 -10.00 -5.12 18.93
C ILE A 90 -10.84 -3.84 18.89
N ASP A 91 -10.30 -2.75 18.32
CA ASP A 91 -11.04 -1.49 18.24
C ASP A 91 -12.23 -1.59 17.26
N ASN A 92 -12.14 -2.40 16.20
CA ASN A 92 -13.29 -2.64 15.31
C ASN A 92 -14.40 -3.48 15.97
N GLU A 93 -14.12 -4.26 17.02
CA GLU A 93 -15.16 -4.94 17.82
C GLU A 93 -15.84 -4.00 18.82
N GLY A 94 -15.32 -2.79 19.04
CA GLY A 94 -15.83 -1.80 20.00
C GLY A 94 -16.94 -0.88 19.47
N ASP A 95 -17.16 -0.82 18.16
CA ASP A 95 -18.12 0.07 17.49
C ASP A 95 -19.47 -0.60 17.11
N GLU A 96 -19.76 -1.80 17.63
CA GLU A 96 -21.08 -2.47 17.53
C GLU A 96 -21.91 -2.38 18.83
N LYS A 97 -21.97 -1.21 19.48
CA LYS A 97 -22.99 -0.93 20.52
C LYS A 97 -23.73 0.37 20.30
#